data_AF-A0A6N2QVJ3-F1
#
_entry.id   AF-A0A6N2QVJ3-F1
#
_cell.length_a   1.000
_cell.length_b   1.000
_cell.length_c   1.000
_cell.angle_alpha   90.00
_cell.angle_beta   90.00
_cell.angle_gamma   90.00
#
_symmetry.space_group_name_H-M   'P 1'
#
loop_
_entity.id
_entity.type
_entity.pdbx_description
1 polymer ?
#
loop_
_entity_poly.entity_id
_entity_poly.type
_entity_poly.pdbx_seq_one_letter_code
_entity_poly.pdbx_strand_id
1 'polypeptide(L)'
;MKICCVEGCGQPGVFTTRTRPTWCIDHLRQLYSQGGLSLLEEFTKPSAYLLTRCTRCGFEGHYRFEYVLDRLQVGEFVCRACYWRAWAKGARAMSGCSDQPVDTSAVKKNAENHGYTYLGPLTNPSLEGDPHATRCNFCGRIEAQRNGDIGWGCPCRRNPKSATAGTKKSRGANLLKNSSNRAVEWWDHDRNTESLWDTATLKARREAWWICPEGHSFKARILDVTNDYFSCPECQEIRRAAWEEKRASFAGKTIADVPELLAAWDDDLPPESVRVDENNWGSGYRFRCPSGHRNTRQPLSYLFGGCSACKAIKTRKANADAAAADPSASRLTPEISSQWHPTKNGNLRLADISPESRRMVWWRDPVCGHEFRATPRERDKYERWRCPVCHTILDSLAYHYPEIAEEWSPDNPLSPWEIRPNTSQLAEPPLWVCKNDPAHTWRAMPAARVNGSQCPECIETGKSRIEMDYYTAALARWGNAKSGSRIHSAKFQTHSSWTADICVDLPSGKRLVIEYDGSYWHRDKADVDRVKSLDLLADGFVLVRIREVPLPSLNIEHPNYHEITVYPGAQDPVHDVAVIDETVTS
;
A
#
# COMPACT_ATOMS: atom_id res chain seq x y z
N MET A 1 10.87 -7.39 25.27
CA MET A 1 9.53 -7.15 24.66
C MET A 1 8.82 -6.04 25.44
N LYS A 2 7.95 -5.23 24.81
CA LYS A 2 7.09 -4.32 25.56
C LYS A 2 6.03 -5.13 26.31
N ILE A 3 5.78 -4.77 27.56
CA ILE A 3 4.75 -5.37 28.41
C ILE A 3 3.38 -4.83 27.98
N CYS A 4 2.33 -5.62 28.21
CA CYS A 4 0.93 -5.20 28.03
C CYS A 4 0.67 -3.84 28.69
N CYS A 5 -0.09 -2.96 28.04
CA CYS A 5 -0.40 -1.62 28.56
C CYS A 5 -1.55 -1.58 29.57
N VAL A 6 -2.12 -2.73 29.92
CA VAL A 6 -3.18 -2.82 30.92
C VAL A 6 -2.52 -2.81 32.29
N GLU A 7 -2.96 -1.90 33.15
CA GLU A 7 -2.42 -1.74 34.49
C GLU A 7 -2.48 -3.06 35.27
N GLY A 8 -1.38 -3.43 35.92
CA GLY A 8 -1.24 -4.71 36.64
C GLY A 8 -0.98 -5.95 35.76
N CYS A 9 -0.98 -5.83 34.43
CA CYS A 9 -0.67 -6.94 33.54
C CYS A 9 0.83 -7.07 33.27
N GLY A 10 1.45 -8.15 33.76
CA GLY A 10 2.88 -8.47 33.50
C GLY A 10 3.14 -9.24 32.19
N GLN A 11 2.11 -9.55 31.41
CA GLN A 11 2.25 -10.40 30.21
C GLN A 11 2.90 -9.64 29.05
N PRO A 12 3.70 -10.32 28.20
CA PRO A 12 4.29 -9.69 27.02
C PRO A 12 3.20 -9.29 26.01
N GLY A 13 3.37 -8.13 25.38
CA GLY A 13 2.47 -7.69 24.31
C GLY A 13 2.68 -8.51 23.03
N VAL A 14 1.59 -8.82 22.31
CA VAL A 14 1.63 -9.64 21.07
C VAL A 14 2.17 -8.88 19.85
N PHE A 15 2.41 -7.57 19.99
CA PHE A 15 3.09 -6.77 18.98
C PHE A 15 3.91 -5.66 19.62
N THR A 16 4.88 -5.12 18.88
CA THR A 16 5.65 -3.95 19.34
C THR A 16 5.39 -2.76 18.44
N THR A 17 5.19 -1.59 19.04
CA THR A 17 5.16 -0.33 18.31
C THR A 17 6.02 0.68 19.04
N ARG A 18 6.52 1.69 18.30
CA ARG A 18 7.38 2.72 18.87
C ARG A 18 6.60 3.65 19.81
N THR A 19 5.41 4.10 19.39
CA THR A 19 4.63 5.15 20.06
C THR A 19 3.24 4.72 20.54
N ARG A 20 2.73 3.56 20.13
CA ARG A 20 1.37 3.11 20.49
C ARG A 20 1.40 2.07 21.63
N PRO A 21 0.30 1.96 22.40
CA PRO A 21 0.10 0.86 23.35
C PRO A 21 0.18 -0.51 22.66
N THR A 22 0.52 -1.53 23.46
CA THR A 22 0.49 -2.94 23.07
C THR A 22 -0.28 -3.74 24.10
N TRP A 23 -0.91 -4.83 23.69
CA TRP A 23 -1.72 -5.69 24.54
C TRP A 23 -1.21 -7.12 24.47
N CYS A 24 -1.30 -7.87 25.56
CA CYS A 24 -1.15 -9.33 25.52
C CYS A 24 -2.36 -9.97 24.81
N ILE A 25 -2.27 -11.26 24.49
CA ILE A 25 -3.30 -11.94 23.70
C ILE A 25 -4.66 -11.94 24.41
N ASP A 26 -4.67 -12.06 25.74
CA ASP A 26 -5.90 -12.11 26.53
C ASP A 26 -6.62 -10.77 26.56
N HIS A 27 -5.90 -9.69 26.84
CA HIS A 27 -6.46 -8.34 26.81
C HIS A 27 -6.87 -7.93 25.39
N LEU A 28 -6.15 -8.41 24.37
CA LEU A 28 -6.54 -8.21 22.98
C LEU A 28 -7.89 -8.89 22.68
N ARG A 29 -8.06 -10.16 23.06
CA ARG A 29 -9.33 -10.89 22.92
C ARG A 29 -10.46 -10.23 23.72
N GLN A 30 -10.16 -9.71 24.91
CA GLN A 30 -11.13 -8.97 25.71
C GLN A 30 -11.61 -7.70 24.99
N LEU A 31 -10.72 -6.95 24.34
CA LEU A 31 -11.11 -5.78 23.55
C LEU A 31 -12.01 -6.14 22.37
N TYR A 32 -11.71 -7.21 21.64
CA TYR A 32 -12.63 -7.72 20.60
C TYR A 32 -14.00 -8.07 21.19
N SER A 33 -14.02 -8.75 22.34
CA SER A 33 -15.25 -9.15 23.05
C SER A 33 -16.08 -7.94 23.49
N GLN A 34 -15.45 -6.92 24.07
CA GLN A 34 -16.08 -5.64 24.41
C GLN A 34 -16.71 -4.97 23.18
N GLY A 35 -16.06 -5.09 22.01
CA GLY A 35 -16.58 -4.60 20.73
C GLY A 35 -17.72 -5.44 20.14
N GLY A 36 -18.10 -6.54 20.79
CA GLY A 36 -19.12 -7.48 20.32
C GLY A 36 -18.62 -8.46 19.26
N LEU A 37 -17.32 -8.76 19.24
CA LEU A 37 -16.68 -9.65 18.27
C LEU A 37 -15.91 -10.77 18.97
N SER A 38 -15.93 -11.97 18.40
CA SER A 38 -14.97 -13.04 18.71
C SER A 38 -13.98 -13.17 17.57
N LEU A 39 -12.69 -13.15 17.88
CA LEU A 39 -11.61 -13.30 16.90
C LEU A 39 -11.55 -14.77 16.42
N LEU A 40 -11.55 -14.98 15.10
CA LEU A 40 -11.49 -16.32 14.48
C LEU A 40 -10.12 -16.68 13.89
N GLU A 41 -9.25 -15.68 13.73
CA GLU A 41 -7.89 -15.84 13.21
C GLU A 41 -6.85 -15.42 14.26
N GLU A 42 -5.62 -15.92 14.11
CA GLU A 42 -4.53 -15.47 14.97
C GLU A 42 -4.17 -14.01 14.70
N PHE A 43 -3.90 -13.27 15.79
CA PHE A 43 -3.54 -11.87 15.66
C PHE A 43 -2.12 -11.73 15.08
N THR A 44 -1.99 -10.98 13.99
CA THR A 44 -0.70 -10.72 13.35
C THR A 44 -0.17 -9.32 13.61
N LYS A 45 -0.91 -8.28 13.20
CA LYS A 45 -0.53 -6.87 13.40
C LYS A 45 -1.79 -5.97 13.49
N PRO A 46 -1.72 -4.80 14.13
CA PRO A 46 -2.89 -3.93 14.34
C PRO A 46 -3.62 -3.51 13.06
N SER A 47 -2.88 -3.34 11.96
CA SER A 47 -3.40 -2.91 10.67
C SER A 47 -3.90 -4.06 9.80
N ALA A 48 -3.71 -5.32 10.21
CA ALA A 48 -4.24 -6.47 9.48
C ALA A 48 -5.77 -6.53 9.62
N TYR A 49 -6.41 -6.95 8.54
CA TYR A 49 -7.81 -7.34 8.54
C TYR A 49 -7.90 -8.78 9.02
N LEU A 50 -8.47 -9.00 10.20
CA LEU A 50 -8.61 -10.34 10.79
C LEU A 50 -10.07 -10.75 10.77
N LEU A 51 -10.34 -12.01 10.45
CA LEU A 51 -11.67 -12.59 10.48
C LEU A 51 -12.18 -12.64 11.92
N THR A 52 -13.41 -12.16 12.11
CA THR A 52 -14.10 -12.16 13.39
C THR A 52 -15.54 -12.59 13.19
N ARG A 53 -16.17 -13.10 14.24
CA ARG A 53 -17.61 -13.38 14.29
C ARG A 53 -18.30 -12.40 15.23
N CYS A 54 -19.38 -11.79 14.78
CA CYS A 54 -20.20 -10.93 15.62
C CYS A 54 -21.00 -11.76 16.63
N THR A 55 -20.90 -11.43 17.91
CA THR A 55 -21.61 -12.15 18.99
C THR A 55 -23.12 -11.89 18.98
N ARG A 56 -23.58 -10.84 18.29
CA ARG A 56 -25.01 -10.48 18.20
C ARG A 56 -25.73 -11.08 17.00
N CYS A 57 -25.10 -11.02 15.83
CA CYS A 57 -25.75 -11.40 14.56
C CYS A 57 -25.11 -12.61 13.86
N GLY A 58 -24.04 -13.18 14.43
CA GLY A 58 -23.32 -14.30 13.85
C GLY A 58 -22.52 -13.99 12.59
N PHE A 59 -22.62 -12.77 12.04
CA PHE A 59 -21.90 -12.41 10.81
C PHE A 59 -20.38 -12.52 11.00
N GLU A 60 -19.75 -13.26 10.09
CA GLU A 60 -18.31 -13.38 9.98
C GLU A 60 -17.77 -12.34 9.00
N GLY A 61 -16.93 -11.44 9.50
CA GLY A 61 -16.38 -10.35 8.70
C GLY A 61 -14.99 -9.96 9.18
N HIS A 62 -14.21 -9.41 8.27
CA HIS A 62 -12.84 -8.99 8.56
C HIS A 62 -12.79 -7.54 9.05
N TYR A 63 -12.15 -7.32 10.20
CA TYR A 63 -11.96 -5.99 10.80
C TYR A 63 -10.50 -5.76 11.19
N ARG A 64 -10.07 -4.50 11.11
CA ARG A 64 -8.76 -4.10 11.66
C ARG A 64 -8.88 -3.90 13.15
N PHE A 65 -7.84 -4.28 13.90
CA PHE A 65 -7.79 -4.01 15.32
C PHE A 65 -7.80 -2.50 15.63
N GLU A 66 -7.15 -1.69 14.79
CA GLU A 66 -7.25 -0.22 14.88
C GLU A 66 -8.71 0.26 14.82
N TYR A 67 -9.51 -0.32 13.91
CA TYR A 67 -10.93 0.03 13.79
C TYR A 67 -11.74 -0.40 15.02
N VAL A 68 -11.42 -1.55 15.62
CA VAL A 68 -12.03 -2.01 16.88
C VAL A 68 -11.78 -0.99 17.99
N LEU A 69 -10.52 -0.56 18.16
CA LEU A 69 -10.14 0.44 19.16
C LEU A 69 -10.87 1.78 18.93
N ASP A 70 -10.90 2.26 17.69
CA ASP A 70 -11.59 3.51 17.34
C ASP A 70 -13.08 3.47 17.70
N ARG A 71 -13.75 2.34 17.47
CA ARG A 71 -15.18 2.16 17.80
C ARG A 71 -15.42 2.05 19.31
N LEU A 72 -14.55 1.35 20.03
CA LEU A 72 -14.63 1.26 21.49
C LEU A 72 -14.48 2.62 22.16
N GLN A 73 -13.59 3.48 21.65
CA GLN A 73 -13.40 4.83 22.19
C GLN A 73 -14.66 5.70 22.08
N VAL A 74 -15.49 5.49 21.05
CA VAL A 74 -16.76 6.21 20.87
C VAL A 74 -17.97 5.46 21.44
N GLY A 75 -17.76 4.33 22.13
CA GLY A 75 -18.83 3.54 22.75
C GLY A 75 -19.75 2.80 21.76
N GLU A 76 -19.29 2.56 20.53
CA GLU A 76 -20.07 1.90 19.48
C GLU A 76 -19.71 0.41 19.32
N PHE A 77 -20.71 -0.39 18.91
CA PHE A 77 -20.46 -1.78 18.50
C PHE A 77 -19.74 -1.85 17.14
N VAL A 78 -18.80 -2.78 17.02
CA VAL A 78 -17.88 -2.83 15.86
C VAL A 78 -18.53 -3.42 14.61
N CYS A 79 -19.48 -4.36 14.78
CA CYS A 79 -20.03 -5.13 13.68
C CYS A 79 -20.74 -4.26 12.63
N ARG A 80 -20.20 -4.21 11.40
CA ARG A 80 -20.74 -3.41 10.31
C ARG A 80 -22.07 -3.92 9.77
N ALA A 81 -22.31 -5.23 9.84
CA ALA A 81 -23.62 -5.79 9.52
C ALA A 81 -24.70 -5.23 10.46
N CYS A 82 -24.46 -5.25 11.77
CA CYS A 82 -25.39 -4.69 12.76
C CYS A 82 -25.60 -3.19 12.56
N TYR A 83 -24.51 -2.44 12.36
CA TYR A 83 -24.56 -1.02 12.10
C TYR A 83 -25.43 -0.70 10.88
N TRP A 84 -25.18 -1.37 9.75
CA TRP A 84 -25.91 -1.08 8.51
C TRP A 84 -27.37 -1.48 8.57
N ARG A 85 -27.71 -2.59 9.25
CA ARG A 85 -29.12 -2.96 9.51
C ARG A 85 -29.85 -1.87 10.29
N ALA A 86 -29.24 -1.35 11.37
CA ALA A 86 -29.83 -0.29 12.18
C ALA A 86 -29.98 1.01 11.39
N TRP A 87 -28.94 1.39 10.65
CA TRP A 87 -28.96 2.58 9.79
C TRP A 87 -30.03 2.48 8.70
N ALA A 88 -30.13 1.34 8.00
CA ALA A 88 -31.09 1.14 6.91
C ALA A 88 -32.54 1.21 7.43
N LYS A 89 -32.82 0.63 8.60
CA LYS A 89 -34.12 0.77 9.28
C LYS A 89 -34.47 2.22 9.58
N GLY A 90 -33.52 2.99 10.11
CA GLY A 90 -33.71 4.42 10.39
C GLY A 90 -33.90 5.26 9.12
N ALA A 91 -33.14 4.97 8.07
CA ALA A 91 -33.24 5.67 6.79
C ALA A 91 -34.62 5.48 6.14
N ARG A 92 -35.15 4.25 6.12
CA ARG A 92 -36.48 3.94 5.58
C ARG A 92 -37.59 4.64 6.39
N ALA A 93 -37.47 4.66 7.72
CA ALA A 93 -38.44 5.35 8.57
C ALA A 93 -38.53 6.86 8.30
N MET A 94 -37.43 7.51 7.89
CA MET A 94 -37.42 8.94 7.57
C MET A 94 -37.84 9.26 6.13
N SER A 95 -37.54 8.38 5.16
CA SER A 95 -37.80 8.65 3.75
C SER A 95 -39.23 8.30 3.29
N GLY A 96 -40.00 7.57 4.09
CA GLY A 96 -41.33 7.07 3.70
C GLY A 96 -41.27 6.04 2.56
N CYS A 97 -40.09 5.52 2.23
CA CYS A 97 -39.94 4.45 1.23
C CYS A 97 -40.57 3.15 1.74
N SER A 98 -41.20 2.40 0.83
CA SER A 98 -41.83 1.12 1.16
C SER A 98 -40.78 0.04 1.50
N ASP A 99 -41.11 -0.86 2.43
CA ASP A 99 -40.36 -2.09 2.74
C ASP A 99 -40.45 -3.14 1.61
N GLN A 100 -40.10 -2.75 0.38
CA GLN A 100 -40.05 -3.63 -0.78
C GLN A 100 -38.77 -4.47 -0.73
N PRO A 101 -38.87 -5.81 -0.86
CA PRO A 101 -37.71 -6.67 -0.97
C PRO A 101 -36.86 -6.34 -2.20
N VAL A 102 -35.54 -6.32 -2.01
CA VAL A 102 -34.57 -6.15 -3.11
C VAL A 102 -34.35 -7.49 -3.80
N ASP A 103 -34.29 -7.47 -5.12
CA ASP A 103 -33.85 -8.62 -5.92
C ASP A 103 -32.37 -8.92 -5.64
N THR A 104 -32.13 -9.96 -4.84
CA THR A 104 -30.78 -10.41 -4.48
C THR A 104 -29.95 -10.88 -5.67
N SER A 105 -30.58 -11.26 -6.80
CA SER A 105 -29.87 -11.66 -8.01
C SER A 105 -29.18 -10.48 -8.67
N ALA A 106 -29.80 -9.30 -8.65
CA ALA A 106 -29.21 -8.06 -9.13
C ALA A 106 -28.00 -7.64 -8.26
N VAL A 107 -28.10 -7.80 -6.93
CA VAL A 107 -27.00 -7.51 -6.01
C VAL A 107 -25.84 -8.48 -6.22
N LYS A 108 -26.13 -9.78 -6.42
CA LYS A 108 -25.12 -10.80 -6.75
C LYS A 108 -24.36 -10.42 -8.02
N LYS A 109 -25.08 -10.09 -9.10
CA LYS A 109 -24.46 -9.67 -10.37
C LYS A 109 -23.60 -8.41 -10.20
N ASN A 110 -24.06 -7.46 -9.40
CA ASN A 110 -23.28 -6.26 -9.07
C ASN A 110 -21.98 -6.61 -8.31
N ALA A 111 -22.04 -7.51 -7.34
CA ALA A 111 -20.87 -7.98 -6.60
C ALA A 111 -19.85 -8.69 -7.50
N GLU A 112 -20.32 -9.60 -8.35
CA GLU A 112 -19.47 -10.35 -9.29
C GLU A 112 -18.78 -9.41 -10.29
N ASN A 113 -19.51 -8.44 -10.84
CA ASN A 113 -18.95 -7.42 -11.75
C ASN A 113 -17.84 -6.57 -11.11
N HIS A 114 -17.83 -6.43 -9.79
CA HIS A 114 -16.82 -5.66 -9.05
C HIS A 114 -15.74 -6.54 -8.39
N GLY A 115 -15.66 -7.82 -8.76
CA GLY A 115 -14.61 -8.73 -8.31
C GLY A 115 -14.82 -9.29 -6.91
N TYR A 116 -16.08 -9.48 -6.51
CA TYR A 116 -16.46 -10.13 -5.26
C TYR A 116 -17.19 -11.46 -5.50
N THR A 117 -16.95 -12.43 -4.63
CA THR A 117 -17.85 -13.55 -4.40
C THR A 117 -19.00 -13.05 -3.53
N TYR A 118 -20.24 -13.17 -3.99
CA TYR A 118 -21.43 -12.86 -3.19
C TYR A 118 -21.74 -13.99 -2.20
N LEU A 119 -21.82 -13.66 -0.91
CA LEU A 119 -22.07 -14.64 0.16
C LEU A 119 -23.53 -14.69 0.63
N GLY A 120 -24.34 -13.68 0.27
CA GLY A 120 -25.77 -13.65 0.58
C GLY A 120 -26.25 -12.35 1.25
N PRO A 121 -27.57 -12.17 1.38
CA PRO A 121 -28.14 -11.05 2.13
C PRO A 121 -27.90 -11.23 3.63
N LEU A 122 -27.75 -10.11 4.34
CA LEU A 122 -27.64 -10.14 5.81
C LEU A 122 -28.97 -9.83 6.48
N THR A 123 -30.09 -9.82 5.76
CA THR A 123 -31.45 -9.73 6.29
C THR A 123 -32.36 -10.63 5.47
N ASN A 124 -33.47 -11.07 6.05
CA ASN A 124 -34.46 -11.88 5.36
C ASN A 124 -35.89 -11.43 5.75
N PRO A 125 -36.69 -10.87 4.82
CA PRO A 125 -36.30 -10.47 3.47
C PRO A 125 -35.23 -9.36 3.49
N SER A 126 -34.46 -9.23 2.40
CA SER A 126 -33.50 -8.13 2.24
C SER A 126 -34.20 -6.90 1.69
N LEU A 127 -34.12 -5.77 2.38
CA LEU A 127 -34.79 -4.52 1.99
C LEU A 127 -33.82 -3.50 1.41
N GLU A 128 -34.35 -2.41 0.83
CA GLU A 128 -33.53 -1.34 0.28
C GLU A 128 -32.60 -0.75 1.34
N GLY A 129 -31.31 -0.67 1.03
CA GLY A 129 -30.27 -0.17 1.93
C GLY A 129 -29.73 -1.20 2.93
N ASP A 130 -30.31 -2.40 3.01
CA ASP A 130 -29.79 -3.46 3.87
C ASP A 130 -28.41 -3.95 3.39
N PRO A 131 -27.55 -4.42 4.32
CA PRO A 131 -26.23 -4.92 3.96
C PRO A 131 -26.29 -6.35 3.41
N HIS A 132 -25.33 -6.66 2.54
CA HIS A 132 -25.06 -7.98 2.00
C HIS A 132 -23.62 -8.39 2.31
N ALA A 133 -23.38 -9.68 2.42
CA ALA A 133 -22.05 -10.24 2.64
C ALA A 133 -21.34 -10.45 1.30
N THR A 134 -20.12 -9.94 1.20
CA THR A 134 -19.26 -10.09 0.03
C THR A 134 -17.86 -10.53 0.46
N ARG A 135 -17.19 -11.31 -0.38
CA ARG A 135 -15.78 -11.71 -0.22
C ARG A 135 -14.98 -11.25 -1.42
N CYS A 136 -13.93 -10.46 -1.21
CA CYS A 136 -13.08 -9.99 -2.31
C CYS A 136 -12.29 -11.16 -2.93
N ASN A 137 -12.37 -11.32 -4.25
CA ASN A 137 -11.69 -12.43 -4.95
C ASN A 137 -10.16 -12.29 -4.96
N PHE A 138 -9.62 -11.11 -4.64
CA PHE A 138 -8.18 -10.82 -4.71
C PHE A 138 -7.48 -10.92 -3.34
N CYS A 139 -8.11 -10.39 -2.29
CA CYS A 139 -7.51 -10.38 -0.95
C CYS A 139 -8.25 -11.28 0.06
N GLY A 140 -9.32 -11.95 -0.35
CA GLY A 140 -10.12 -12.82 0.52
C GLY A 140 -10.96 -12.08 1.58
N ARG A 141 -10.84 -10.76 1.70
CA ARG A 141 -11.53 -9.97 2.72
C ARG A 141 -13.06 -10.11 2.62
N ILE A 142 -13.68 -10.47 3.74
CA ILE A 142 -15.14 -10.57 3.90
C ILE A 142 -15.67 -9.29 4.55
N GLU A 143 -16.69 -8.67 3.94
CA GLU A 143 -17.29 -7.42 4.41
C GLU A 143 -18.82 -7.44 4.34
N ALA A 144 -19.45 -6.61 5.19
CA ALA A 144 -20.87 -6.28 5.08
C ALA A 144 -21.01 -4.94 4.34
N GLN A 145 -21.59 -4.97 3.15
CA GLN A 145 -21.67 -3.82 2.23
C GLN A 145 -23.11 -3.60 1.77
N ARG A 146 -23.53 -2.34 1.62
CA ARG A 146 -24.80 -2.02 0.94
C ARG A 146 -24.60 -2.15 -0.58
N ASN A 147 -25.66 -2.42 -1.35
CA ASN A 147 -25.55 -2.58 -2.80
C ASN A 147 -24.85 -1.39 -3.50
N GLY A 148 -25.13 -0.15 -3.09
CA GLY A 148 -24.46 1.03 -3.62
C GLY A 148 -22.97 1.15 -3.22
N ASP A 149 -22.57 0.52 -2.11
CA ASP A 149 -21.17 0.54 -1.66
C ASP A 149 -20.31 -0.51 -2.40
N ILE A 150 -20.92 -1.60 -2.89
CA ILE A 150 -20.24 -2.66 -3.64
C ILE A 150 -19.55 -2.09 -4.89
N GLY A 151 -20.20 -1.14 -5.56
CA GLY A 151 -19.67 -0.49 -6.78
C GLY A 151 -18.38 0.28 -6.57
N TRP A 152 -18.01 0.58 -5.33
CA TRP A 152 -16.72 1.16 -5.04
C TRP A 152 -15.59 0.13 -5.15
N GLY A 153 -15.83 -1.17 -5.03
CA GLY A 153 -14.76 -2.16 -5.09
C GLY A 153 -13.87 -2.16 -3.83
N CYS A 154 -13.02 -3.18 -3.72
CA CYS A 154 -12.25 -3.41 -2.50
C CYS A 154 -11.05 -2.45 -2.43
N PRO A 155 -10.75 -1.83 -1.26
CA PRO A 155 -9.57 -1.00 -1.10
C PRO A 155 -8.24 -1.69 -1.47
N CYS A 156 -8.15 -3.03 -1.41
CA CYS A 156 -6.95 -3.73 -1.87
C CYS A 156 -6.66 -3.54 -3.37
N ARG A 157 -7.68 -3.16 -4.14
CA ARG A 157 -7.60 -2.86 -5.57
C ARG A 157 -7.58 -1.36 -5.87
N ARG A 158 -7.84 -0.52 -4.87
CA ARG A 158 -7.82 0.94 -5.01
C ARG A 158 -6.46 1.49 -4.65
N ASN A 159 -5.96 2.40 -5.47
CA ASN A 159 -4.64 2.96 -5.28
C ASN A 159 -4.55 3.87 -4.03
N PRO A 160 -3.67 3.60 -3.05
CA PRO A 160 -3.12 4.65 -2.21
C PRO A 160 -2.03 5.38 -3.02
N LYS A 161 -2.40 6.45 -3.76
CA LYS A 161 -1.51 7.36 -4.53
C LYS A 161 -0.07 6.84 -4.74
N SER A 162 0.15 6.05 -5.78
CA SER A 162 1.45 5.44 -6.09
C SER A 162 2.35 6.34 -6.96
N ALA A 163 2.71 7.53 -6.48
CA ALA A 163 3.80 8.30 -7.10
C ALA A 163 5.17 7.56 -7.11
N THR A 164 5.23 6.35 -6.52
CA THR A 164 6.43 5.53 -6.35
C THR A 164 6.30 4.10 -6.89
N ALA A 165 5.21 3.72 -7.60
CA ALA A 165 5.16 2.39 -8.23
C ALA A 165 6.28 2.28 -9.28
N GLY A 166 7.07 1.22 -9.22
CA GLY A 166 8.16 1.00 -10.19
C GLY A 166 9.50 1.67 -9.86
N THR A 167 9.59 2.58 -8.89
CA THR A 167 10.91 3.11 -8.49
C THR A 167 11.69 2.07 -7.71
N LYS A 168 12.74 1.51 -8.32
CA LYS A 168 13.80 0.79 -7.61
C LYS A 168 14.28 1.75 -6.52
N LYS A 169 14.15 1.36 -5.24
CA LYS A 169 14.71 2.14 -4.14
C LYS A 169 16.23 2.05 -4.22
N SER A 170 16.84 2.82 -5.11
CA SER A 170 18.29 2.97 -5.10
C SER A 170 18.67 3.57 -3.74
N ARG A 171 19.72 3.03 -3.13
CA ARG A 171 20.29 3.58 -1.90
C ARG A 171 20.70 5.03 -2.22
N GLY A 172 19.92 6.00 -1.75
CA GLY A 172 20.18 7.42 -1.97
C GLY A 172 19.18 8.19 -2.84
N ALA A 173 18.24 7.55 -3.55
CA ALA A 173 17.25 8.25 -4.40
C ALA A 173 16.37 9.25 -3.65
N ASN A 174 16.13 9.01 -2.35
CA ASN A 174 15.30 9.89 -1.53
C ASN A 174 16.11 10.93 -0.74
N LEU A 175 17.44 10.99 -0.94
CA LEU A 175 18.27 12.00 -0.28
C LEU A 175 17.99 13.37 -0.88
N LEU A 176 17.90 14.39 -0.02
CA LEU A 176 17.67 15.77 -0.42
C LEU A 176 18.74 16.21 -1.44
N LYS A 177 20.02 15.94 -1.14
CA LYS A 177 21.16 16.31 -1.98
C LYS A 177 21.14 15.74 -3.40
N ASN A 178 20.41 14.65 -3.63
CA ASN A 178 20.31 13.98 -4.93
C ASN A 178 18.97 14.29 -5.63
N SER A 179 18.19 15.23 -5.10
CA SER A 179 16.87 15.56 -5.62
C SER A 179 16.88 16.85 -6.44
N SER A 180 15.95 16.99 -7.38
CA SER A 180 15.69 18.25 -8.08
C SER A 180 14.76 19.20 -7.27
N ASN A 181 14.61 18.98 -5.96
CA ASN A 181 13.73 19.80 -5.13
C ASN A 181 14.37 21.17 -4.85
N ARG A 182 13.59 22.25 -4.98
CA ARG A 182 14.06 23.63 -4.71
C ARG A 182 14.66 23.83 -3.31
N ALA A 183 14.27 23.01 -2.34
CA ALA A 183 14.80 23.09 -0.99
C ALA A 183 16.30 22.77 -0.91
N VAL A 184 16.87 22.09 -1.92
CA VAL A 184 18.32 21.88 -2.04
C VAL A 184 19.07 23.22 -2.02
N GLU A 185 18.56 24.21 -2.75
CA GLU A 185 19.15 25.55 -2.83
C GLU A 185 18.94 26.36 -1.55
N TRP A 186 17.99 25.95 -0.71
CA TRP A 186 17.66 26.65 0.54
C TRP A 186 18.50 26.12 1.71
N TRP A 187 19.33 25.09 1.50
CA TRP A 187 20.09 24.46 2.57
C TRP A 187 21.20 25.37 3.07
N ASP A 188 21.21 25.63 4.38
CA ASP A 188 22.28 26.41 5.02
C ASP A 188 23.48 25.50 5.32
N HIS A 189 24.50 25.54 4.47
CA HIS A 189 25.69 24.70 4.62
C HIS A 189 26.59 25.12 5.79
N ASP A 190 26.50 26.38 6.24
CA ASP A 190 27.32 26.89 7.32
C ASP A 190 26.76 26.49 8.69
N ARG A 191 25.42 26.37 8.80
CA ARG A 191 24.72 26.07 10.06
C ARG A 191 24.27 24.62 10.18
N ASN A 192 24.34 23.83 9.12
CA ASN A 192 24.05 22.40 9.16
C ASN A 192 25.33 21.58 9.01
N THR A 193 25.39 20.45 9.71
CA THR A 193 26.53 19.54 9.60
C THR A 193 26.52 18.77 8.28
N GLU A 194 27.70 18.42 7.78
CA GLU A 194 27.87 17.59 6.58
C GLU A 194 27.21 16.21 6.73
N SER A 195 27.31 15.61 7.93
CA SER A 195 26.62 14.34 8.24
C SER A 195 25.09 14.44 8.10
N LEU A 196 24.52 15.59 8.47
CA LEU A 196 23.09 15.84 8.29
C LEU A 196 22.76 15.94 6.80
N TRP A 197 23.57 16.65 6.01
CA TRP A 197 23.42 16.78 4.55
C TRP A 197 23.49 15.42 3.84
N ASP A 198 24.45 14.58 4.20
CA ASP A 198 24.68 13.28 3.55
C ASP A 198 23.57 12.26 3.78
N THR A 199 22.85 12.41 4.89
CA THR A 199 21.81 11.46 5.29
C THR A 199 20.40 12.02 5.13
N ALA A 200 20.23 13.34 4.94
CA ALA A 200 18.94 14.02 4.86
C ALA A 200 18.08 13.44 3.74
N THR A 201 16.89 12.93 4.08
CA THR A 201 15.91 12.47 3.09
C THR A 201 14.77 13.47 2.95
N LEU A 202 14.13 13.53 1.79
CA LEU A 202 13.03 14.46 1.51
C LEU A 202 11.89 14.42 2.54
N LYS A 203 11.66 13.27 3.19
CA LYS A 203 10.59 13.07 4.20
C LYS A 203 11.11 13.03 5.64
N ALA A 204 12.34 13.47 5.88
CA ALA A 204 12.92 13.43 7.22
C ALA A 204 12.19 14.38 8.18
N ARG A 205 11.92 13.91 9.40
CA ARG A 205 11.26 14.69 10.47
C ARG A 205 12.21 15.57 11.29
N ARG A 206 13.52 15.42 11.08
CA ARG A 206 14.54 16.23 11.74
C ARG A 206 14.56 17.65 11.19
N GLU A 207 14.97 18.57 12.03
CA GLU A 207 15.12 19.98 11.69
C GLU A 207 16.48 20.24 11.03
N ALA A 208 16.49 21.24 10.16
CA ALA A 208 17.68 21.82 9.57
C ALA A 208 17.53 23.35 9.53
N TRP A 209 18.65 24.05 9.38
CA TRP A 209 18.69 25.47 9.06
C TRP A 209 18.53 25.69 7.56
N TRP A 210 17.84 26.76 7.19
CA TRP A 210 17.53 27.10 5.81
C TRP A 210 17.73 28.58 5.59
N ILE A 211 18.09 28.96 4.36
CA ILE A 211 18.11 30.33 3.88
C ILE A 211 17.22 30.39 2.63
N CYS A 212 16.16 31.18 2.68
CA CYS A 212 15.32 31.34 1.49
C CYS A 212 15.97 32.29 0.45
N PRO A 213 15.46 32.36 -0.79
CA PRO A 213 16.02 33.22 -1.84
C PRO A 213 16.01 34.72 -1.50
N GLU A 214 15.14 35.14 -0.59
CA GLU A 214 15.07 36.52 -0.07
C GLU A 214 16.07 36.76 1.09
N GLY A 215 16.89 35.77 1.46
CA GLY A 215 17.95 35.88 2.48
C GLY A 215 17.52 35.57 3.92
N HIS A 216 16.24 35.30 4.19
CA HIS A 216 15.76 34.98 5.54
C HIS A 216 16.24 33.62 6.04
N SER A 217 16.84 33.58 7.24
CA SER A 217 17.37 32.37 7.87
C SER A 217 16.40 31.81 8.91
N PHE A 218 16.00 30.56 8.76
CA PHE A 218 15.01 29.94 9.64
C PHE A 218 15.31 28.45 9.89
N LYS A 219 14.73 27.91 10.96
CA LYS A 219 14.84 26.49 11.33
C LYS A 219 13.50 25.80 11.12
N ALA A 220 13.51 24.69 10.38
CA ALA A 220 12.29 23.92 10.09
C ALA A 220 12.59 22.45 9.79
N ARG A 221 11.56 21.59 9.86
CA ARG A 221 11.69 20.17 9.52
C ARG A 221 11.90 20.00 8.02
N ILE A 222 12.77 19.06 7.65
CA ILE A 222 13.07 18.77 6.24
C ILE A 222 11.82 18.42 5.44
N LEU A 223 10.92 17.58 5.99
CA LEU A 223 9.67 17.23 5.28
C LEU A 223 8.73 18.40 5.00
N ASP A 224 8.84 19.48 5.78
CA ASP A 224 7.98 20.65 5.61
C ASP A 224 8.56 21.51 4.49
N VAL A 225 9.86 21.82 4.53
CA VAL A 225 10.50 22.69 3.53
C VAL A 225 10.54 22.06 2.13
N THR A 226 10.67 20.74 2.05
CA THR A 226 10.65 20.00 0.77
C THR A 226 9.25 19.87 0.17
N ASN A 227 8.20 20.28 0.89
CA ASN A 227 6.86 20.37 0.34
C ASN A 227 6.77 21.59 -0.59
N ASP A 228 6.25 21.38 -1.81
CA ASP A 228 6.14 22.42 -2.83
C ASP A 228 5.33 23.64 -2.34
N TYR A 229 4.38 23.43 -1.40
CA TYR A 229 3.55 24.50 -0.84
C TYR A 229 4.17 25.25 0.35
N PHE A 230 5.32 24.79 0.86
CA PHE A 230 5.95 25.45 1.99
C PHE A 230 6.47 26.83 1.60
N SER A 231 6.29 27.81 2.46
CA SER A 231 6.92 29.11 2.29
C SER A 231 7.73 29.47 3.51
N CYS A 232 8.83 30.20 3.28
CA CYS A 232 9.60 30.83 4.34
C CYS A 232 8.65 31.56 5.30
N PRO A 233 8.73 31.29 6.63
CA PRO A 233 7.85 31.91 7.62
C PRO A 233 7.92 33.45 7.58
N GLU A 234 9.11 34.03 7.47
CA GLU A 234 9.29 35.49 7.42
C GLU A 234 8.68 36.09 6.15
N CYS A 235 8.94 35.49 4.97
CA CYS A 235 8.28 35.91 3.74
C CYS A 235 6.75 35.77 3.80
N GLN A 236 6.23 34.80 4.56
CA GLN A 236 4.80 34.64 4.74
C GLN A 236 4.21 35.75 5.63
N GLU A 237 4.89 36.10 6.73
CA GLU A 237 4.48 37.20 7.60
C GLU A 237 4.50 38.54 6.85
N ILE A 238 5.57 38.82 6.10
CA ILE A 238 5.66 40.04 5.26
C ILE A 238 4.51 40.09 4.26
N ARG A 239 4.22 38.99 3.55
CA ARG A 239 3.10 38.92 2.61
C ARG A 239 1.75 39.04 3.30
N ARG A 240 1.58 38.50 4.51
CA ARG A 240 0.34 38.61 5.28
C ARG A 240 0.12 40.05 5.73
N ALA A 241 1.14 40.72 6.27
CA ALA A 241 1.07 42.12 6.68
C ALA A 241 0.72 43.02 5.48
N ALA A 242 1.41 42.84 4.34
CA ALA A 242 1.11 43.58 3.12
C ALA A 242 -0.33 43.32 2.61
N TRP A 243 -0.83 42.10 2.78
CA TRP A 243 -2.21 41.76 2.42
C TRP A 243 -3.24 42.35 3.38
N GLU A 244 -2.96 42.36 4.69
CA GLU A 244 -3.80 42.98 5.72
C GLU A 244 -3.88 44.48 5.53
N GLU A 245 -2.76 45.16 5.29
CA GLU A 245 -2.72 46.59 4.93
C GLU A 245 -3.54 46.86 3.67
N LYS A 246 -3.33 46.05 2.63
CA LYS A 246 -4.09 46.17 1.39
C LYS A 246 -5.59 45.95 1.62
N ARG A 247 -6.00 44.96 2.41
CA ARG A 247 -7.40 44.73 2.78
C ARG A 247 -7.97 45.87 3.60
N ALA A 248 -7.21 46.41 4.55
CA ALA A 248 -7.61 47.53 5.39
C ALA A 248 -7.87 48.80 4.54
N SER A 249 -7.16 48.99 3.42
CA SER A 249 -7.42 50.09 2.49
C SER A 249 -8.81 50.03 1.81
N PHE A 250 -9.51 48.91 1.91
CA PHE A 250 -10.90 48.73 1.44
C PHE A 250 -11.92 48.68 2.58
N ALA A 251 -11.50 48.85 3.84
CA ALA A 251 -12.40 48.80 4.98
C ALA A 251 -13.48 49.87 4.86
N GLY A 252 -14.75 49.45 4.99
CA GLY A 252 -15.89 50.35 4.86
C GLY A 252 -16.16 50.90 3.46
N LYS A 253 -15.45 50.47 2.41
CA LYS A 253 -15.78 50.85 1.03
C LYS A 253 -16.92 49.99 0.48
N THR A 254 -17.78 50.60 -0.33
CA THR A 254 -18.81 49.91 -1.10
C THR A 254 -18.30 49.56 -2.50
N ILE A 255 -19.08 48.80 -3.27
CA ILE A 255 -18.71 48.49 -4.67
C ILE A 255 -18.57 49.78 -5.49
N ALA A 256 -19.39 50.80 -5.22
CA ALA A 256 -19.34 52.09 -5.93
C ALA A 256 -18.03 52.86 -5.70
N ASP A 257 -17.42 52.69 -4.51
CA ASP A 257 -16.17 53.35 -4.13
C ASP A 257 -14.93 52.74 -4.78
N VAL A 258 -15.06 51.60 -5.48
CA VAL A 258 -13.94 50.87 -6.11
C VAL A 258 -14.20 50.75 -7.62
N PRO A 259 -13.57 51.61 -8.45
CA PRO A 259 -13.85 51.71 -9.88
C PRO A 259 -13.78 50.37 -10.64
N GLU A 260 -12.81 49.52 -10.33
CA GLU A 260 -12.65 48.20 -10.99
C GLU A 260 -13.79 47.23 -10.65
N LEU A 261 -14.33 47.32 -9.43
CA LEU A 261 -15.48 46.50 -9.01
C LEU A 261 -16.78 47.05 -9.58
N LEU A 262 -16.96 48.38 -9.55
CA LEU A 262 -18.11 49.06 -10.13
C LEU A 262 -18.21 48.78 -11.64
N ALA A 263 -17.11 48.91 -12.37
CA ALA A 263 -17.07 48.65 -13.81
C ALA A 263 -17.39 47.18 -14.17
N ALA A 264 -17.13 46.26 -13.23
CA ALA A 264 -17.41 44.84 -13.40
C ALA A 264 -18.74 44.41 -12.75
N TRP A 265 -19.51 45.30 -12.11
CA TRP A 265 -20.70 44.92 -11.36
C TRP A 265 -21.84 44.47 -12.29
N ASP A 266 -22.40 43.29 -12.06
CA ASP A 266 -23.46 42.67 -12.88
C ASP A 266 -24.55 42.03 -11.99
N ASP A 267 -24.67 42.52 -10.76
CA ASP A 267 -25.70 42.10 -9.81
C ASP A 267 -26.86 43.10 -9.75
N ASP A 268 -28.02 42.63 -9.30
CA ASP A 268 -29.26 43.41 -9.23
C ASP A 268 -29.29 44.31 -7.98
N LEU A 269 -28.39 44.08 -7.02
CA LEU A 269 -28.23 44.91 -5.83
C LEU A 269 -27.55 46.24 -6.19
N PRO A 270 -27.99 47.38 -5.60
CA PRO A 270 -27.30 48.66 -5.76
C PRO A 270 -25.84 48.56 -5.31
N PRO A 271 -24.85 49.03 -6.12
CA PRO A 271 -23.43 48.99 -5.76
C PRO A 271 -23.11 49.65 -4.40
N GLU A 272 -23.83 50.73 -4.07
CA GLU A 272 -23.72 51.49 -2.81
C GLU A 272 -24.13 50.66 -1.58
N SER A 273 -24.93 49.60 -1.78
CA SER A 273 -25.49 48.78 -0.69
C SER A 273 -24.60 47.59 -0.30
N VAL A 274 -23.54 47.34 -1.06
CA VAL A 274 -22.67 46.17 -0.88
C VAL A 274 -21.29 46.60 -0.44
N ARG A 275 -20.88 46.17 0.75
CA ARG A 275 -19.52 46.38 1.28
C ARG A 275 -18.52 45.46 0.59
N VAL A 276 -17.33 45.99 0.32
CA VAL A 276 -16.25 45.28 -0.38
C VAL A 276 -15.53 44.31 0.55
N ASP A 277 -15.39 44.70 1.82
CA ASP A 277 -14.61 44.03 2.86
C ASP A 277 -15.40 42.97 3.66
N GLU A 278 -16.72 42.92 3.50
CA GLU A 278 -17.59 41.92 4.11
C GLU A 278 -17.66 40.64 3.26
N ASN A 279 -17.39 39.50 3.90
CA ASN A 279 -17.63 38.19 3.28
C ASN A 279 -19.03 37.73 3.64
N ASN A 280 -19.91 37.63 2.65
CA ASN A 280 -21.26 37.12 2.89
C ASN A 280 -21.30 35.59 2.83
N TRP A 281 -22.13 34.94 3.65
CA TRP A 281 -22.26 33.48 3.65
C TRP A 281 -23.00 33.02 2.39
N GLY A 282 -22.27 32.47 1.40
CA GLY A 282 -22.86 32.02 0.13
C GLY A 282 -21.88 32.04 -1.05
N SER A 283 -22.42 31.98 -2.27
CA SER A 283 -21.67 31.92 -3.53
C SER A 283 -21.01 33.25 -3.96
N GLY A 284 -21.33 34.37 -3.30
CA GLY A 284 -20.82 35.72 -3.60
C GLY A 284 -21.75 36.53 -4.53
N TYR A 285 -21.20 37.54 -5.20
CA TYR A 285 -21.92 38.47 -6.08
C TYR A 285 -21.55 38.28 -7.54
N ARG A 286 -22.43 38.71 -8.46
CA ARG A 286 -22.22 38.61 -9.91
C ARG A 286 -21.35 39.75 -10.43
N PHE A 287 -20.28 39.37 -11.12
CA PHE A 287 -19.43 40.28 -11.88
C PHE A 287 -19.37 39.89 -13.34
N ARG A 288 -19.32 40.88 -14.23
CA ARG A 288 -19.03 40.74 -15.65
C ARG A 288 -17.66 41.33 -15.95
N CYS A 289 -16.76 40.52 -16.50
CA CYS A 289 -15.45 41.03 -16.91
C CYS A 289 -15.51 41.74 -18.27
N PRO A 290 -14.46 42.48 -18.68
CA PRO A 290 -14.41 43.16 -19.98
C PRO A 290 -14.59 42.24 -21.20
N SER A 291 -14.25 40.95 -21.07
CA SER A 291 -14.48 39.93 -22.11
C SER A 291 -15.92 39.38 -22.12
N GLY A 292 -16.83 39.93 -21.31
CA GLY A 292 -18.24 39.54 -21.23
C GLY A 292 -18.57 38.34 -20.35
N HIS A 293 -17.57 37.69 -19.73
CA HIS A 293 -17.81 36.54 -18.87
C HIS A 293 -18.45 36.94 -17.54
N ARG A 294 -19.52 36.24 -17.15
CA ARG A 294 -20.14 36.35 -15.83
C ARG A 294 -19.48 35.39 -14.84
N ASN A 295 -19.17 35.87 -13.63
CA ASN A 295 -18.50 35.12 -12.58
C ASN A 295 -19.10 35.49 -11.21
N THR A 296 -19.40 34.49 -10.38
CA THR A 296 -19.92 34.73 -9.03
C THR A 296 -18.78 34.61 -8.01
N ARG A 297 -18.46 35.70 -7.30
CA ARG A 297 -17.34 35.80 -6.36
C ARG A 297 -17.57 36.82 -5.26
N GLN A 298 -16.81 36.74 -4.18
CA GLN A 298 -16.71 37.82 -3.20
C GLN A 298 -15.96 39.03 -3.82
N PRO A 299 -16.25 40.28 -3.42
CA PRO A 299 -15.70 41.48 -4.07
C PRO A 299 -14.17 41.52 -4.11
N LEU A 300 -13.50 41.41 -2.95
CA LEU A 300 -12.03 41.37 -2.91
C LEU A 300 -11.44 40.16 -3.66
N SER A 301 -12.15 39.03 -3.66
CA SER A 301 -11.72 37.84 -4.43
C SER A 301 -11.80 38.04 -5.93
N TYR A 302 -12.74 38.85 -6.41
CA TYR A 302 -12.81 39.27 -7.82
C TYR A 302 -11.75 40.32 -8.13
N LEU A 303 -11.58 41.34 -7.27
CA LEU A 303 -10.62 42.43 -7.46
C LEU A 303 -9.18 41.91 -7.64
N PHE A 304 -8.74 41.05 -6.72
CA PHE A 304 -7.37 40.52 -6.75
C PHE A 304 -7.23 39.24 -7.58
N GLY A 305 -8.31 38.48 -7.69
CA GLY A 305 -8.33 37.19 -8.37
C GLY A 305 -8.76 37.24 -9.83
N GLY A 306 -9.38 38.33 -10.27
CA GLY A 306 -9.95 38.51 -11.61
C GLY A 306 -11.01 37.47 -12.00
N CYS A 307 -11.29 37.43 -13.30
CA CYS A 307 -12.24 36.50 -13.89
C CYS A 307 -11.69 35.07 -13.98
N SER A 308 -12.40 34.11 -13.38
CA SER A 308 -12.04 32.67 -13.40
C SER A 308 -12.05 32.09 -14.83
N ALA A 309 -13.00 32.50 -15.67
CA ALA A 309 -13.07 32.09 -17.07
C ALA A 309 -11.86 32.58 -17.87
N CYS A 310 -11.49 33.87 -17.74
CA CYS A 310 -10.30 34.42 -18.39
C CYS A 310 -9.01 33.70 -17.94
N LYS A 311 -8.88 33.40 -16.63
CA LYS A 311 -7.76 32.59 -16.12
C LYS A 311 -7.74 31.20 -16.74
N ALA A 312 -8.89 30.51 -16.79
CA ALA A 312 -8.99 29.19 -17.40
C ALA A 312 -8.66 29.20 -18.91
N ILE A 313 -9.05 30.26 -19.64
CA ILE A 313 -8.68 30.45 -21.05
C ILE A 313 -7.18 30.65 -21.21
N LYS A 314 -6.54 31.50 -20.39
CA LYS A 314 -5.08 31.68 -20.39
C LYS A 314 -4.35 30.36 -20.14
N THR A 315 -4.79 29.59 -19.14
CA THR A 315 -4.22 28.26 -18.85
C THR A 315 -4.43 27.29 -20.01
N ARG A 316 -5.61 27.28 -20.64
CA ARG A 316 -5.86 26.44 -21.83
C ARG A 316 -4.96 26.81 -22.99
N LYS A 317 -4.74 28.11 -23.24
CA LYS A 317 -3.82 28.60 -24.28
C LYS A 317 -2.38 28.16 -24.00
N ALA A 318 -1.88 28.38 -22.78
CA ALA A 318 -0.53 27.94 -22.41
C ALA A 318 -0.34 26.42 -22.55
N ASN A 319 -1.35 25.62 -22.19
CA ASN A 319 -1.32 24.18 -22.41
C ASN A 319 -1.32 23.81 -23.90
N ALA A 320 -2.08 24.53 -24.73
CA ALA A 320 -2.13 24.31 -26.18
C ALA A 320 -0.80 24.68 -26.85
N ASP A 321 -0.17 25.78 -26.42
CA ASP A 321 1.14 26.22 -26.90
C ASP A 321 2.22 25.18 -26.54
N ALA A 322 2.20 24.66 -25.30
CA ALA A 322 3.08 23.56 -24.87
C ALA A 322 2.86 22.28 -25.69
N ALA A 323 1.60 21.92 -25.95
CA ALA A 323 1.23 20.78 -26.79
C ALA A 323 1.61 20.96 -28.27
N ALA A 324 1.68 22.19 -28.77
CA ALA A 324 2.13 22.49 -30.13
C ALA A 324 3.66 22.39 -30.25
N ALA A 325 4.40 22.78 -29.21
CA ALA A 325 5.86 22.66 -29.15
C ALA A 325 6.32 21.19 -29.12
N ASP A 326 5.55 20.31 -28.47
CA ASP A 326 5.78 18.87 -28.49
C ASP A 326 4.44 18.11 -28.55
N PRO A 327 4.00 17.68 -29.75
CA PRO A 327 2.76 16.91 -29.92
C PRO A 327 2.77 15.54 -29.20
N SER A 328 3.95 15.04 -28.81
CA SER A 328 4.12 13.81 -28.03
C SER A 328 4.06 14.06 -26.52
N ALA A 329 4.14 15.33 -26.07
CA ALA A 329 4.02 15.71 -24.68
C ALA A 329 2.60 15.45 -24.16
N SER A 330 2.43 14.27 -23.58
CA SER A 330 1.24 13.88 -22.85
C SER A 330 1.37 14.29 -21.39
N ARG A 331 0.28 14.80 -20.81
CA ARG A 331 0.18 14.97 -19.35
C ARG A 331 -0.20 13.67 -18.63
N LEU A 332 -0.54 12.63 -19.38
CA LEU A 332 -0.82 11.29 -18.85
C LEU A 332 0.49 10.50 -18.72
N THR A 333 0.49 9.43 -17.93
CA THR A 333 1.68 8.57 -17.80
C THR A 333 2.03 7.93 -19.15
N PRO A 334 3.30 7.54 -19.37
CA PRO A 334 3.72 6.85 -20.60
C PRO A 334 2.89 5.60 -20.90
N GLU A 335 2.57 4.80 -19.87
CA GLU A 335 1.74 3.61 -20.02
C GLU A 335 0.33 3.93 -20.52
N ILE A 336 -0.34 4.91 -19.90
CA ILE A 336 -1.69 5.34 -20.30
C ILE A 336 -1.67 5.89 -21.73
N SER A 337 -0.64 6.67 -22.04
CA SER A 337 -0.41 7.31 -23.34
C SER A 337 -0.23 6.28 -24.46
N SER A 338 0.49 5.19 -24.18
CA SER A 338 0.73 4.10 -25.15
C SER A 338 -0.54 3.35 -25.57
N GLN A 339 -1.63 3.51 -24.83
CA GLN A 339 -2.91 2.88 -25.12
C GLN A 339 -3.88 3.79 -25.89
N TRP A 340 -3.45 4.99 -26.30
CA TRP A 340 -4.30 5.88 -27.11
C TRP A 340 -4.73 5.19 -28.40
N HIS A 341 -6.03 5.16 -28.67
CA HIS A 341 -6.52 4.51 -29.89
C HIS A 341 -6.09 5.31 -31.14
N PRO A 342 -5.50 4.67 -32.18
CA PRO A 342 -4.95 5.38 -33.33
C PRO A 342 -5.98 6.14 -34.18
N THR A 343 -7.20 5.62 -34.35
CA THR A 343 -8.20 6.21 -35.28
C THR A 343 -9.54 6.63 -34.64
N LYS A 344 -9.99 6.03 -33.54
CA LYS A 344 -11.33 6.24 -32.98
C LYS A 344 -11.53 7.54 -32.18
N ASN A 345 -10.46 8.30 -31.95
CA ASN A 345 -10.53 9.58 -31.23
C ASN A 345 -10.71 10.80 -32.14
N GLY A 346 -10.79 10.61 -33.46
CA GLY A 346 -10.95 11.68 -34.44
C GLY A 346 -9.84 12.72 -34.33
N ASN A 347 -10.21 14.01 -34.28
CA ASN A 347 -9.24 15.12 -34.19
C ASN A 347 -8.71 15.37 -32.77
N LEU A 348 -9.08 14.54 -31.79
CA LEU A 348 -8.63 14.71 -30.41
C LEU A 348 -7.18 14.24 -30.30
N ARG A 349 -6.28 15.12 -29.84
CA ARG A 349 -4.87 14.80 -29.62
C ARG A 349 -4.63 14.45 -28.16
N LEU A 350 -3.70 13.55 -27.93
CA LEU A 350 -3.30 13.12 -26.59
C LEU A 350 -2.81 14.30 -25.72
N ALA A 351 -2.04 15.22 -26.30
CA ALA A 351 -1.51 16.39 -25.61
C ALA A 351 -2.59 17.36 -25.08
N ASP A 352 -3.77 17.37 -25.71
CA ASP A 352 -4.90 18.20 -25.28
C ASP A 352 -5.64 17.62 -24.06
N ILE A 353 -5.34 16.37 -23.68
CA ILE A 353 -6.02 15.65 -22.61
C ILE A 353 -5.37 15.91 -21.25
N SER A 354 -6.21 16.26 -20.27
CA SER A 354 -5.81 16.34 -18.86
C SER A 354 -6.04 15.00 -18.16
N PRO A 355 -5.18 14.59 -17.21
CA PRO A 355 -5.43 13.46 -16.32
C PRO A 355 -6.77 13.55 -15.57
N GLU A 356 -7.26 14.76 -15.28
CA GLU A 356 -8.56 14.96 -14.60
C GLU A 356 -9.76 14.99 -15.54
N SER A 357 -9.55 14.82 -16.84
CA SER A 357 -10.62 14.87 -17.83
C SER A 357 -11.66 13.79 -17.58
N ARG A 358 -12.93 14.20 -17.57
CA ARG A 358 -14.11 13.31 -17.53
C ARG A 358 -14.63 12.98 -18.93
N ARG A 359 -13.90 13.35 -19.98
CA ARG A 359 -14.28 13.04 -21.36
C ARG A 359 -14.03 11.56 -21.64
N MET A 360 -15.04 10.85 -22.12
CA MET A 360 -14.88 9.48 -22.60
C MET A 360 -14.09 9.45 -23.90
N VAL A 361 -13.01 8.69 -23.93
CA VAL A 361 -12.13 8.51 -25.11
C VAL A 361 -11.90 7.02 -25.36
N TRP A 362 -11.48 6.68 -26.58
CA TRP A 362 -11.15 5.32 -26.98
C TRP A 362 -9.70 4.98 -26.70
N TRP A 363 -9.50 3.78 -26.17
CA TRP A 363 -8.20 3.21 -25.87
C TRP A 363 -8.08 1.85 -26.57
N ARG A 364 -6.86 1.45 -26.87
CA ARG A 364 -6.50 0.12 -27.36
C ARG A 364 -5.26 -0.35 -26.61
N ASP A 365 -5.35 -1.47 -25.93
CA ASP A 365 -4.16 -2.03 -25.31
C ASP A 365 -3.22 -2.59 -26.40
N PRO A 366 -1.94 -2.19 -26.44
CA PRO A 366 -1.02 -2.60 -27.50
C PRO A 366 -0.56 -4.06 -27.35
N VAL A 367 -0.75 -4.69 -26.19
CA VAL A 367 -0.31 -6.06 -25.92
C VAL A 367 -1.41 -7.05 -26.30
N CYS A 368 -2.63 -6.85 -25.81
CA CYS A 368 -3.75 -7.77 -26.07
C CYS A 368 -4.68 -7.31 -27.20
N GLY A 369 -4.52 -6.07 -27.71
CA GLY A 369 -5.31 -5.53 -28.81
C GLY A 369 -6.74 -5.11 -28.45
N HIS A 370 -7.20 -5.39 -27.22
CA HIS A 370 -8.56 -5.05 -26.78
C HIS A 370 -8.79 -3.55 -26.78
N GLU A 371 -9.94 -3.16 -27.29
CA GLU A 371 -10.39 -1.78 -27.37
C GLU A 371 -11.44 -1.50 -26.30
N PHE A 372 -11.33 -0.36 -25.64
CA PHE A 372 -12.26 0.00 -24.57
C PHE A 372 -12.41 1.52 -24.47
N ARG A 373 -13.52 1.95 -23.86
CA ARG A 373 -13.78 3.36 -23.58
C ARG A 373 -13.65 3.61 -22.08
N ALA A 374 -12.92 4.65 -21.71
CA ALA A 374 -12.80 5.09 -20.32
C ALA A 374 -12.43 6.59 -20.28
N THR A 375 -12.71 7.26 -19.17
CA THR A 375 -12.18 8.62 -18.97
C THR A 375 -10.71 8.58 -18.54
N PRO A 376 -9.88 9.55 -18.93
CA PRO A 376 -8.52 9.70 -18.41
C PRO A 376 -8.46 9.70 -16.87
N ARG A 377 -9.43 10.37 -16.22
CA ARG A 377 -9.54 10.44 -14.76
C ARG A 377 -9.73 9.09 -14.09
N GLU A 378 -10.59 8.24 -14.64
CA GLU A 378 -10.83 6.90 -14.08
C GLU A 378 -9.59 6.02 -14.21
N ARG A 379 -8.93 6.09 -15.37
CA ARG A 379 -7.71 5.35 -15.65
C ARG A 379 -6.56 5.75 -14.74
N ASP A 380 -6.49 7.00 -14.30
CA ASP A 380 -5.43 7.48 -13.41
C ASP A 380 -5.76 7.31 -11.90
N LYS A 381 -7.02 7.44 -11.47
CA LYS A 381 -7.34 7.50 -10.02
C LYS A 381 -7.85 6.23 -9.37
N TYR A 382 -8.61 5.38 -10.06
CA TYR A 382 -9.38 4.30 -9.41
C TYR A 382 -8.69 2.95 -9.49
N GLU A 383 -9.31 1.93 -10.10
CA GLU A 383 -8.72 0.59 -10.26
C GLU A 383 -7.48 0.60 -11.17
N ARG A 384 -7.27 1.69 -11.93
CA ARG A 384 -6.17 1.87 -12.89
C ARG A 384 -6.03 0.65 -13.80
N TRP A 385 -7.12 0.22 -14.42
CA TRP A 385 -7.09 -0.87 -15.39
C TRP A 385 -6.22 -0.49 -16.59
N ARG A 386 -5.28 -1.37 -16.92
CA ARG A 386 -4.58 -1.34 -18.20
C ARG A 386 -5.52 -1.87 -19.26
N CYS A 387 -6.07 -3.07 -19.08
CA CYS A 387 -7.11 -3.61 -19.94
C CYS A 387 -8.27 -4.16 -19.08
N PRO A 388 -9.49 -3.62 -19.19
CA PRO A 388 -10.63 -4.10 -18.41
C PRO A 388 -11.10 -5.50 -18.84
N VAL A 389 -10.83 -5.91 -20.08
CA VAL A 389 -11.20 -7.25 -20.60
C VAL A 389 -10.29 -8.34 -20.05
N CYS A 390 -8.97 -8.14 -20.12
CA CYS A 390 -7.98 -9.06 -19.56
C CYS A 390 -7.83 -8.96 -18.04
N HIS A 391 -8.52 -8.01 -17.39
CA HIS A 391 -8.32 -7.67 -15.98
C HIS A 391 -6.86 -7.34 -15.60
N THR A 392 -6.09 -6.75 -16.52
CA THR A 392 -4.71 -6.31 -16.25
C THR A 392 -4.67 -4.86 -15.74
N ILE A 393 -3.68 -4.52 -14.92
CA ILE A 393 -3.59 -3.23 -14.23
C ILE A 393 -2.40 -2.39 -14.74
N LEU A 394 -2.57 -1.07 -14.83
CA LEU A 394 -1.50 -0.10 -15.11
C LEU A 394 -0.53 -0.08 -13.94
N ASP A 395 0.77 0.10 -14.12
CA ASP A 395 1.80 0.00 -13.09
C ASP A 395 1.94 -1.41 -12.52
N SER A 396 1.76 -2.43 -13.37
CA SER A 396 1.95 -3.84 -13.00
C SER A 396 3.43 -4.18 -12.77
N LEU A 397 3.69 -5.34 -12.16
CA LEU A 397 5.02 -5.92 -12.06
C LEU A 397 5.64 -6.09 -13.46
N ALA A 398 4.89 -6.67 -14.40
CA ALA A 398 5.35 -6.89 -15.77
C ALA A 398 5.68 -5.61 -16.54
N TYR A 399 4.97 -4.50 -16.27
CA TYR A 399 5.26 -3.23 -16.94
C TYR A 399 6.56 -2.59 -16.44
N HIS A 400 6.78 -2.60 -15.13
CA HIS A 400 7.94 -1.92 -14.51
C HIS A 400 9.20 -2.78 -14.42
N TYR A 401 9.04 -4.10 -14.33
CA TYR A 401 10.14 -5.07 -14.14
C TYR A 401 9.94 -6.30 -15.02
N PRO A 402 10.00 -6.16 -16.37
CA PRO A 402 9.78 -7.27 -17.30
C PRO A 402 10.75 -8.43 -17.04
N GLU A 403 12.00 -8.15 -16.65
CA GLU A 403 13.01 -9.15 -16.33
C GLU A 403 12.67 -9.98 -15.09
N ILE A 404 12.00 -9.37 -14.11
CA ILE A 404 11.51 -10.08 -12.92
C ILE A 404 10.25 -10.86 -13.29
N ALA A 405 9.38 -10.29 -14.12
CA ALA A 405 8.16 -10.97 -14.58
C ALA A 405 8.45 -12.21 -15.44
N GLU A 406 9.59 -12.27 -16.13
CA GLU A 406 10.06 -13.48 -16.84
C GLU A 406 10.27 -14.68 -15.90
N GLU A 407 10.63 -14.42 -14.63
CA GLU A 407 10.82 -15.47 -13.61
C GLU A 407 9.50 -15.89 -12.93
N TRP A 408 8.37 -15.32 -13.35
CA TRP A 408 7.06 -15.63 -12.77
C TRP A 408 6.58 -17.01 -13.24
N SER A 409 6.28 -17.91 -12.29
CA SER A 409 5.79 -19.24 -12.66
C SER A 409 4.41 -19.17 -13.35
N PRO A 410 4.17 -19.94 -14.43
CA PRO A 410 2.86 -20.06 -15.05
C PRO A 410 1.82 -20.76 -14.14
N ASP A 411 2.27 -21.46 -13.10
CA ASP A 411 1.39 -22.16 -12.14
C ASP A 411 0.74 -21.20 -11.14
N ASN A 412 1.14 -19.93 -11.12
CA ASN A 412 0.52 -18.94 -10.27
C ASN A 412 -0.91 -18.63 -10.75
N PRO A 413 -1.88 -18.47 -9.83
CA PRO A 413 -3.25 -18.12 -10.19
C PRO A 413 -3.41 -16.67 -10.70
N LEU A 414 -2.40 -15.83 -10.50
CA LEU A 414 -2.37 -14.44 -10.92
C LEU A 414 -1.24 -14.22 -11.92
N SER A 415 -1.49 -13.40 -12.92
CA SER A 415 -0.49 -12.94 -13.89
C SER A 415 0.37 -11.79 -13.31
N PRO A 416 1.63 -11.64 -13.75
CA PRO A 416 2.45 -10.47 -13.38
C PRO A 416 1.88 -9.15 -13.93
N TRP A 417 0.91 -9.20 -14.85
CA TRP A 417 0.12 -8.05 -15.32
C TRP A 417 -1.04 -7.66 -14.39
N GLU A 418 -1.37 -8.49 -13.40
CA GLU A 418 -2.49 -8.31 -12.46
C GLU A 418 -2.02 -7.89 -11.06
N ILE A 419 -0.71 -7.79 -10.85
CA ILE A 419 -0.11 -7.50 -9.54
C ILE A 419 0.85 -6.32 -9.58
N ARG A 420 0.96 -5.60 -8.46
CA ARG A 420 1.87 -4.45 -8.30
C ARG A 420 3.26 -4.90 -7.87
N PRO A 421 4.35 -4.20 -8.27
CA PRO A 421 5.71 -4.56 -7.86
C PRO A 421 5.94 -4.51 -6.34
N ASN A 422 5.26 -3.60 -5.64
CA ASN A 422 5.40 -3.40 -4.19
C ASN A 422 4.44 -4.27 -3.35
N THR A 423 3.78 -5.26 -3.97
CA THR A 423 2.87 -6.15 -3.25
C THR A 423 3.65 -6.96 -2.21
N SER A 424 3.31 -6.76 -0.94
CA SER A 424 3.96 -7.40 0.21
C SER A 424 3.06 -8.39 0.94
N GLN A 425 1.82 -8.58 0.49
CA GLN A 425 0.86 -9.47 1.11
C GLN A 425 -0.10 -10.02 0.06
N LEU A 426 -0.20 -11.34 0.01
CA LEU A 426 -1.13 -12.16 -0.76
C LEU A 426 -1.55 -13.34 0.13
N ALA A 427 -2.60 -14.07 -0.26
CA ALA A 427 -3.03 -15.28 0.44
C ALA A 427 -1.89 -16.31 0.53
N GLU A 428 -1.16 -16.47 -0.57
CA GLU A 428 0.09 -17.23 -0.62
C GLU A 428 1.17 -16.44 -1.36
N PRO A 429 2.45 -16.60 -1.01
CA PRO A 429 3.54 -16.01 -1.78
C PRO A 429 3.61 -16.66 -3.18
N PRO A 430 3.71 -15.88 -4.26
CA PRO A 430 3.85 -16.40 -5.63
C PRO A 430 5.07 -17.31 -5.81
N LEU A 431 4.94 -18.29 -6.71
CA LEU A 431 5.99 -19.19 -7.15
C LEU A 431 6.83 -18.55 -8.27
N TRP A 432 8.14 -18.73 -8.23
CA TRP A 432 9.09 -18.22 -9.20
C TRP A 432 9.94 -19.35 -9.76
N VAL A 433 10.37 -19.20 -11.01
CA VAL A 433 11.25 -20.11 -11.74
C VAL A 433 12.54 -19.36 -12.07
N CYS A 434 13.69 -19.95 -11.78
CA CYS A 434 14.96 -19.27 -11.99
C CYS A 434 15.23 -19.13 -13.48
N LYS A 435 15.68 -17.94 -13.90
CA LYS A 435 16.10 -17.70 -15.28
C LYS A 435 17.35 -18.50 -15.67
N ASN A 436 18.20 -18.82 -14.71
CA ASN A 436 19.45 -19.55 -14.97
C ASN A 436 19.25 -21.07 -14.99
N ASP A 437 18.32 -21.58 -14.18
CA ASP A 437 18.00 -23.01 -14.10
C ASP A 437 16.51 -23.21 -13.82
N PRO A 438 15.70 -23.68 -14.80
CA PRO A 438 14.28 -23.92 -14.60
C PRO A 438 13.93 -24.94 -13.50
N ALA A 439 14.87 -25.78 -13.07
CA ALA A 439 14.66 -26.69 -11.94
C ALA A 439 14.56 -25.94 -10.60
N HIS A 440 15.22 -24.78 -10.50
CA HIS A 440 15.17 -23.95 -9.30
C HIS A 440 13.83 -23.20 -9.22
N THR A 441 13.05 -23.56 -8.21
CA THR A 441 11.72 -22.97 -7.97
C THR A 441 11.56 -22.57 -6.52
N TRP A 442 11.07 -21.35 -6.27
CA TRP A 442 10.92 -20.84 -4.90
C TRP A 442 9.74 -19.90 -4.76
N ARG A 443 9.29 -19.71 -3.53
CA ARG A 443 8.20 -18.79 -3.20
C ARG A 443 8.74 -17.50 -2.59
N ALA A 444 8.25 -16.36 -3.08
CA ALA A 444 8.62 -15.03 -2.58
C ALA A 444 7.55 -13.97 -2.93
N MET A 445 7.41 -12.95 -2.09
CA MET A 445 6.54 -11.80 -2.42
C MET A 445 7.18 -10.90 -3.49
N PRO A 446 6.41 -10.29 -4.41
CA PRO A 446 6.94 -9.37 -5.43
C PRO A 446 7.80 -8.24 -4.86
N ALA A 447 7.38 -7.66 -3.72
CA ALA A 447 8.14 -6.62 -3.05
C ALA A 447 9.56 -7.07 -2.65
N ALA A 448 9.76 -8.34 -2.29
CA ALA A 448 11.09 -8.85 -1.96
C ALA A 448 11.97 -8.95 -3.22
N ARG A 449 11.40 -9.49 -4.31
CA ARG A 449 12.09 -9.63 -5.62
C ARG A 449 12.58 -8.29 -6.15
N VAL A 450 11.70 -7.30 -6.16
CA VAL A 450 12.01 -5.93 -6.62
C VAL A 450 13.08 -5.25 -5.73
N ASN A 451 13.16 -5.63 -4.45
CA ASN A 451 14.20 -5.14 -3.54
C ASN A 451 15.51 -5.96 -3.61
N GLY A 452 15.64 -6.88 -4.57
CA GLY A 452 16.89 -7.54 -4.91
C GLY A 452 17.05 -8.97 -4.37
N SER A 453 15.99 -9.60 -3.84
CA SER A 453 16.09 -11.03 -3.51
C SER A 453 16.22 -11.87 -4.78
N GLN A 454 17.25 -12.71 -4.84
CA GLN A 454 17.58 -13.57 -5.97
C GLN A 454 17.11 -15.01 -5.74
N CYS A 455 17.36 -15.89 -6.71
CA CYS A 455 17.18 -17.33 -6.57
C CYS A 455 18.02 -17.83 -5.37
N PRO A 456 17.39 -18.47 -4.35
CA PRO A 456 18.11 -18.95 -3.18
C PRO A 456 19.11 -20.07 -3.48
N GLU A 457 18.92 -20.81 -4.57
CA GLU A 457 19.82 -21.89 -4.99
C GLU A 457 21.05 -21.32 -5.73
N CYS A 458 20.88 -20.27 -6.53
CA CYS A 458 21.98 -19.64 -7.26
C CYS A 458 22.81 -18.64 -6.43
N ILE A 459 22.29 -18.13 -5.30
CA ILE A 459 23.03 -17.16 -4.48
C ILE A 459 24.13 -17.87 -3.67
N GLU A 460 25.38 -17.55 -3.96
CA GLU A 460 26.54 -18.03 -3.18
C GLU A 460 26.84 -17.09 -2.00
N THR A 461 26.45 -15.81 -2.12
CA THR A 461 26.74 -14.80 -1.10
C THR A 461 25.93 -15.04 0.16
N GLY A 462 26.62 -15.29 1.28
CA GLY A 462 25.99 -15.56 2.57
C GLY A 462 25.86 -17.04 2.94
N LYS A 463 26.24 -17.96 2.04
CA LYS A 463 26.42 -19.37 2.35
C LYS A 463 27.86 -19.63 2.75
N SER A 464 28.07 -20.47 3.75
CA SER A 464 29.42 -20.88 4.11
C SER A 464 29.96 -21.91 3.12
N ARG A 465 31.28 -21.99 2.90
CA ARG A 465 31.88 -23.01 2.02
C ARG A 465 31.46 -24.41 2.45
N ILE A 466 31.48 -24.66 3.76
CA ILE A 466 31.13 -25.96 4.33
C ILE A 466 29.64 -26.31 4.12
N GLU A 467 28.74 -25.33 4.23
CA GLU A 467 27.31 -25.52 3.88
C GLU A 467 27.14 -25.92 2.41
N MET A 468 27.93 -25.35 1.51
CA MET A 468 27.95 -25.75 0.10
C MET A 468 28.51 -27.15 -0.12
N ASP A 469 29.52 -27.56 0.66
CA ASP A 469 30.08 -28.91 0.61
C ASP A 469 29.03 -29.96 1.07
N TYR A 470 28.30 -29.67 2.16
CA TYR A 470 27.15 -30.50 2.59
C TYR A 470 26.03 -30.55 1.56
N TYR A 471 25.70 -29.41 0.93
CA TYR A 471 24.72 -29.39 -0.15
C TYR A 471 25.16 -30.28 -1.32
N THR A 472 26.42 -30.18 -1.73
CA THR A 472 26.98 -30.98 -2.82
C THR A 472 26.94 -32.47 -2.49
N ALA A 473 27.29 -32.84 -1.26
CA ALA A 473 27.20 -34.22 -0.79
C ALA A 473 25.75 -34.73 -0.75
N ALA A 474 24.81 -33.91 -0.26
CA ALA A 474 23.38 -34.24 -0.26
C ALA A 474 22.82 -34.40 -1.68
N LEU A 475 23.20 -33.50 -2.60
CA LEU A 475 22.77 -33.59 -4.00
C LEU A 475 23.32 -34.85 -4.68
N ALA A 476 24.59 -35.19 -4.44
CA ALA A 476 25.18 -36.43 -4.96
C ALA A 476 24.50 -37.68 -4.40
N ARG A 477 24.01 -37.63 -3.15
CA ARG A 477 23.36 -38.78 -2.49
C ARG A 477 21.92 -38.99 -2.94
N TRP A 478 21.10 -37.93 -2.93
CA TRP A 478 19.64 -38.05 -3.18
C TRP A 478 19.21 -37.57 -4.57
N GLY A 479 20.03 -36.80 -5.29
CA GLY A 479 19.74 -36.32 -6.64
C GLY A 479 18.69 -35.19 -6.72
N ASN A 480 18.04 -34.83 -5.62
CA ASN A 480 16.98 -33.81 -5.55
C ASN A 480 17.16 -32.81 -4.41
N ALA A 481 18.37 -32.70 -3.85
CA ALA A 481 18.66 -31.74 -2.79
C ALA A 481 18.57 -30.30 -3.32
N LYS A 482 18.04 -29.39 -2.50
CA LYS A 482 17.91 -27.95 -2.81
C LYS A 482 18.56 -27.13 -1.71
N SER A 483 19.30 -26.08 -2.08
CA SER A 483 19.99 -25.21 -1.11
C SER A 483 19.25 -23.90 -0.86
N GLY A 484 19.19 -23.45 0.40
CA GLY A 484 18.64 -22.14 0.77
C GLY A 484 17.11 -22.04 0.61
N SER A 485 16.40 -23.17 0.62
CA SER A 485 14.96 -23.22 0.37
C SER A 485 14.19 -22.41 1.42
N ARG A 486 13.40 -21.43 0.98
CA ARG A 486 12.50 -20.68 1.88
C ARG A 486 11.18 -21.40 2.07
N ILE A 487 11.00 -21.98 3.25
CA ILE A 487 9.81 -22.75 3.64
C ILE A 487 8.80 -21.81 4.28
N HIS A 488 7.56 -21.86 3.80
CA HIS A 488 6.42 -21.16 4.37
C HIS A 488 5.43 -22.19 4.91
N SER A 489 4.93 -22.00 6.13
CA SER A 489 3.89 -22.86 6.69
C SER A 489 2.98 -22.07 7.61
N ALA A 490 1.68 -22.36 7.54
CA ALA A 490 0.69 -21.84 8.49
C ALA A 490 0.76 -22.54 9.85
N LYS A 491 1.49 -23.67 9.96
CA LYS A 491 1.69 -24.39 11.22
C LYS A 491 2.84 -23.84 12.06
N PHE A 492 3.67 -22.96 11.50
CA PHE A 492 4.75 -22.31 12.23
C PHE A 492 4.16 -21.36 13.27
N GLN A 493 4.60 -21.49 14.52
CA GLN A 493 4.07 -20.74 15.66
C GLN A 493 4.79 -19.40 15.84
N THR A 494 6.02 -19.29 15.36
CA THR A 494 6.88 -18.15 15.69
C THR A 494 7.18 -17.25 14.50
N HIS A 495 7.42 -17.83 13.33
CA HIS A 495 7.75 -17.09 12.11
C HIS A 495 6.92 -17.58 10.94
N SER A 496 6.50 -16.67 10.05
CA SER A 496 5.72 -17.04 8.85
C SER A 496 6.52 -17.81 7.79
N SER A 497 7.84 -17.93 7.97
CA SER A 497 8.74 -18.63 7.06
C SER A 497 10.12 -18.82 7.67
N TRP A 498 10.78 -19.92 7.30
CA TRP A 498 12.18 -20.21 7.60
C TRP A 498 12.97 -20.46 6.32
N THR A 499 14.24 -20.11 6.28
CA THR A 499 15.14 -20.54 5.20
C THR A 499 15.89 -21.76 5.70
N ALA A 500 15.79 -22.87 5.01
CA ALA A 500 16.55 -24.09 5.27
C ALA A 500 17.85 -24.11 4.46
N ASP A 501 18.93 -24.58 5.05
CA ASP A 501 20.23 -24.65 4.37
C ASP A 501 20.18 -25.68 3.24
N ILE A 502 19.66 -26.88 3.53
CA ILE A 502 19.44 -27.96 2.57
C ILE A 502 18.06 -28.59 2.80
N CYS A 503 17.31 -28.79 1.71
CA CYS A 503 16.05 -29.54 1.69
C CYS A 503 16.14 -30.73 0.73
N VAL A 504 15.58 -31.88 1.12
CA VAL A 504 15.54 -33.11 0.32
C VAL A 504 14.14 -33.72 0.41
N ASP A 505 13.54 -34.09 -0.73
CA ASP A 505 12.30 -34.87 -0.74
C ASP A 505 12.64 -36.37 -0.63
N LEU A 506 12.25 -37.02 0.46
CA LEU A 506 12.58 -38.44 0.71
C LEU A 506 11.60 -39.37 -0.03
N PRO A 507 12.01 -40.60 -0.38
CA PRO A 507 11.13 -41.60 -1.02
C PRO A 507 9.89 -41.96 -0.18
N SER A 508 9.96 -41.78 1.13
CA SER A 508 8.83 -41.98 2.06
C SER A 508 7.70 -40.94 1.91
N GLY A 509 7.90 -39.91 1.08
CA GLY A 509 7.00 -38.77 0.94
C GLY A 509 7.17 -37.70 2.03
N LYS A 510 8.07 -37.91 3.00
CA LYS A 510 8.49 -36.87 3.96
C LYS A 510 9.54 -35.95 3.33
N ARG A 511 9.68 -34.75 3.90
CA ARG A 511 10.74 -33.80 3.54
C ARG A 511 11.78 -33.72 4.63
N LEU A 512 13.05 -33.89 4.26
CA LEU A 512 14.20 -33.74 5.12
C LEU A 512 14.76 -32.32 5.00
N VAL A 513 15.07 -31.71 6.14
CA VAL A 513 15.83 -30.47 6.26
C VAL A 513 17.15 -30.78 6.97
N ILE A 514 18.25 -30.32 6.40
CA ILE A 514 19.58 -30.37 7.02
C ILE A 514 20.03 -28.93 7.27
N GLU A 515 20.45 -28.65 8.50
CA GLU A 515 20.93 -27.34 8.95
C GLU A 515 22.39 -27.47 9.38
N TYR A 516 23.26 -26.59 8.88
CA TYR A 516 24.64 -26.51 9.32
C TYR A 516 24.85 -25.33 10.27
N ASP A 517 25.06 -25.63 11.55
CA ASP A 517 25.27 -24.63 12.59
C ASP A 517 26.75 -24.40 12.84
N GLY A 518 27.34 -23.49 12.07
CA GLY A 518 28.70 -23.02 12.32
C GLY A 518 28.81 -22.32 13.68
N SER A 519 29.77 -22.73 14.51
CA SER A 519 29.93 -22.29 15.91
C SER A 519 30.09 -20.77 16.06
N TYR A 520 30.74 -20.13 15.08
CA TYR A 520 30.90 -18.68 15.06
C TYR A 520 29.58 -17.93 14.84
N TRP A 521 28.75 -18.40 13.89
CA TRP A 521 27.52 -17.72 13.49
C TRP A 521 26.33 -18.03 14.41
N HIS A 522 26.41 -19.12 15.17
CA HIS A 522 25.33 -19.64 16.03
C HIS A 522 25.60 -19.55 17.53
N ARG A 523 26.76 -19.02 17.97
CA ARG A 523 27.19 -18.97 19.39
C ARG A 523 26.09 -18.54 20.38
N ASP A 524 25.30 -17.54 20.02
CA ASP A 524 24.25 -16.95 20.87
C ASP A 524 22.85 -17.11 20.25
N LYS A 525 22.64 -18.13 19.40
CA LYS A 525 21.40 -18.35 18.66
C LYS A 525 20.65 -19.62 19.04
N ALA A 526 21.03 -20.30 20.13
CA ALA A 526 20.41 -21.56 20.55
C ALA A 526 18.87 -21.46 20.66
N ASP A 527 18.33 -20.37 21.20
CA ASP A 527 16.88 -20.15 21.27
C ASP A 527 16.25 -20.04 19.87
N VAL A 528 16.89 -19.33 18.95
CA VAL A 528 16.41 -19.15 17.57
C VAL A 528 16.48 -20.46 16.80
N ASP A 529 17.58 -21.20 16.93
CA ASP A 529 17.77 -22.51 16.30
C ASP A 529 16.73 -23.50 16.81
N ARG A 530 16.49 -23.53 18.13
CA ARG A 530 15.47 -24.38 18.76
C ARG A 530 14.07 -24.02 18.27
N VAL A 531 13.75 -22.74 18.19
CA VAL A 531 12.45 -22.26 17.69
C VAL A 531 12.24 -22.65 16.22
N LYS A 532 13.25 -22.44 15.36
CA LYS A 532 13.22 -22.87 13.95
C LYS A 532 13.00 -24.37 13.84
N SER A 533 13.70 -25.15 14.67
CA SER A 533 13.57 -26.60 14.69
C SER A 533 12.17 -27.05 15.07
N LEU A 534 11.59 -26.50 16.14
CA LEU A 534 10.24 -26.85 16.58
C LEU A 534 9.17 -26.50 15.52
N ASP A 535 9.30 -25.35 14.86
CA ASP A 535 8.40 -24.95 13.78
C ASP A 535 8.45 -25.93 12.59
N LEU A 536 9.65 -26.33 12.15
CA LEU A 536 9.83 -27.29 11.06
C LEU A 536 9.26 -28.67 11.43
N LEU A 537 9.53 -29.15 12.66
CA LEU A 537 9.01 -30.43 13.14
C LEU A 537 7.48 -30.43 13.26
N ALA A 538 6.87 -29.30 13.68
CA ALA A 538 5.42 -29.14 13.75
C ALA A 538 4.74 -29.23 12.38
N ASP A 539 5.46 -28.92 11.29
CA ASP A 539 4.98 -29.11 9.92
C ASP A 539 5.31 -30.49 9.33
N GLY A 540 5.83 -31.40 10.14
CA GLY A 540 6.05 -32.81 9.79
C GLY A 540 7.35 -33.09 9.04
N PHE A 541 8.30 -32.14 9.02
CA PHE A 541 9.62 -32.36 8.45
C PHE A 541 10.44 -33.33 9.30
N VAL A 542 11.36 -34.05 8.64
CA VAL A 542 12.51 -34.68 9.30
C VAL A 542 13.62 -33.65 9.35
N LEU A 543 14.17 -33.40 10.52
CA LEU A 543 15.16 -32.34 10.73
C LEU A 543 16.44 -32.93 11.30
N VAL A 544 17.55 -32.68 10.61
CA VAL A 544 18.89 -32.95 11.13
C VAL A 544 19.65 -31.65 11.28
N ARG A 545 20.15 -31.36 12.49
CA ARG A 545 21.09 -30.27 12.72
C ARG A 545 22.50 -30.80 12.88
N ILE A 546 23.41 -30.29 12.06
CA ILE A 546 24.84 -30.52 12.15
C ILE A 546 25.41 -29.39 12.98
N ARG A 547 25.72 -29.65 14.26
CA ARG A 547 26.18 -28.64 15.22
C ARG A 547 27.69 -28.69 15.37
N GLU A 548 28.35 -27.59 15.01
CA GLU A 548 29.80 -27.45 15.16
C GLU A 548 30.18 -27.15 16.62
N VAL A 549 31.11 -27.91 17.18
CA VAL A 549 31.66 -27.67 18.53
C VAL A 549 32.25 -26.25 18.62
N PRO A 550 31.99 -25.47 19.70
CA PRO A 550 31.43 -25.88 21.00
C PRO A 550 29.93 -25.58 21.19
N LEU A 551 29.12 -25.57 20.12
CA LEU A 551 27.68 -25.36 20.29
C LEU A 551 27.05 -26.46 21.15
N PRO A 552 26.26 -26.10 22.18
CA PRO A 552 25.57 -27.10 22.98
C PRO A 552 24.42 -27.74 22.19
N SER A 553 23.99 -28.91 22.65
CA SER A 553 22.78 -29.56 22.14
C SER A 553 21.55 -28.70 22.40
N LEU A 554 20.60 -28.74 21.46
CA LEU A 554 19.32 -28.04 21.64
C LEU A 554 18.35 -28.79 22.57
N ASN A 555 18.66 -30.04 22.95
CA ASN A 555 17.82 -30.88 23.83
C ASN A 555 16.36 -30.94 23.36
N ILE A 556 16.14 -31.27 22.08
CA ILE A 556 14.81 -31.42 21.49
C ILE A 556 14.48 -32.92 21.44
N GLU A 557 13.47 -33.34 22.20
CA GLU A 557 12.95 -34.70 22.16
C GLU A 557 11.82 -34.78 21.13
N HIS A 558 12.13 -35.27 19.92
CA HIS A 558 11.14 -35.48 18.88
C HIS A 558 11.60 -36.61 17.93
N PRO A 559 10.72 -37.54 17.51
CA PRO A 559 11.12 -38.71 16.72
C PRO A 559 11.72 -38.38 15.35
N ASN A 560 11.35 -37.24 14.78
CA ASN A 560 11.91 -36.75 13.51
C ASN A 560 13.05 -35.72 13.68
N TYR A 561 13.58 -35.54 14.90
CA TYR A 561 14.71 -34.64 15.17
C TYR A 561 15.97 -35.44 15.45
N HIS A 562 17.04 -35.13 14.72
CA HIS A 562 18.35 -35.70 14.96
C HIS A 562 19.41 -34.60 15.00
N GLU A 563 20.46 -34.83 15.78
CA GLU A 563 21.55 -33.88 15.94
C GLU A 563 22.88 -34.60 15.78
N ILE A 564 23.74 -34.08 14.92
CA ILE A 564 25.07 -34.61 14.65
C ILE A 564 26.07 -33.56 15.09
N THR A 565 27.02 -33.94 15.94
CA THR A 565 28.09 -33.04 16.40
C THR A 565 29.31 -33.19 15.50
N VAL A 566 29.80 -32.06 14.97
CA VAL A 566 31.01 -32.02 14.13
C VAL A 566 32.07 -31.10 14.71
N TYR A 567 33.33 -31.35 14.36
CA TYR A 567 34.47 -30.57 14.84
C TYR A 567 35.01 -29.64 13.75
N PRO A 568 35.39 -28.39 14.11
CA PRO A 568 36.00 -27.47 13.16
C PRO A 568 37.22 -28.08 12.46
N GLY A 569 37.22 -28.14 11.13
CA GLY A 569 38.32 -28.65 10.32
C GLY A 569 38.40 -30.17 10.18
N ALA A 570 37.50 -30.92 10.81
CA ALA A 570 37.38 -32.38 10.68
C ALA A 570 36.01 -32.81 10.14
N GLN A 571 35.26 -31.87 9.54
CA GLN A 571 34.01 -32.19 8.86
C GLN A 571 34.27 -33.05 7.62
N ASP A 572 33.49 -34.12 7.45
CA ASP A 572 33.46 -34.92 6.22
C ASP A 572 32.01 -34.93 5.69
N PRO A 573 31.64 -33.95 4.86
CA PRO A 573 30.27 -33.81 4.39
C PRO A 573 29.71 -35.05 3.67
N VAL A 574 30.57 -35.84 3.01
CA VAL A 574 30.14 -37.06 2.32
C VAL A 574 29.81 -38.15 3.32
N HIS A 575 30.68 -38.36 4.30
CA HIS A 575 30.44 -39.32 5.38
C HIS A 575 29.23 -38.94 6.23
N ASP A 576 29.17 -37.68 6.66
CA ASP A 576 28.09 -37.17 7.50
C ASP A 576 26.73 -37.28 6.80
N VAL A 577 26.65 -36.97 5.50
CA VAL A 577 25.42 -37.16 4.71
C VAL A 577 25.00 -38.63 4.62
N ALA A 578 25.95 -39.57 4.53
CA ALA A 578 25.64 -40.99 4.56
C ALA A 578 25.06 -41.42 5.92
N VAL A 579 25.63 -40.92 7.03
CA VAL A 579 25.10 -41.15 8.39
C VAL A 579 23.69 -40.56 8.54
N ILE A 580 23.45 -39.37 7.97
CA ILE A 580 22.11 -38.76 7.94
C ILE A 580 21.11 -39.68 7.22
N ASP A 581 21.47 -40.20 6.05
CA ASP A 581 20.61 -41.09 5.27
C ASP A 581 20.23 -42.35 6.06
N GLU A 582 21.19 -43.00 6.70
CA GLU A 582 20.95 -44.17 7.56
C GLU A 582 20.02 -43.83 8.75
N THR A 583 20.21 -42.64 9.34
CA THR A 583 19.42 -42.18 10.50
C THR A 583 17.97 -41.89 10.15
N VAL A 584 17.70 -41.33 8.96
CA VAL A 584 16.34 -40.93 8.55
C VAL A 584 15.57 -42.02 7.81
N THR A 585 16.26 -43.11 7.43
CA THR A 585 15.65 -44.30 6.80
C THR A 585 15.39 -45.45 7.76
N SER A 586 16.00 -45.44 8.94
CA SER A 586 15.71 -46.36 10.06
C SER A 586 14.45 -45.95 10.82
#